data_AF-A0A2T8HG12-F1
#
_entry.id   AF-A0A2T8HG12-F1
#
_cell.length_a   1.000
_cell.length_b   1.000
_cell.length_c   1.000
_cell.angle_alpha   90.00
_cell.angle_beta   90.00
_cell.angle_gamma   90.00
#
_symmetry.space_group_name_H-M   'P 1'
#
loop_
_entity.id
_entity.type
_entity.pdbx_description
1 polymer ?
#
loop_
_entity_poly.entity_id
_entity_poly.type
_entity_poly.pdbx_seq_one_letter_code
_entity_poly.pdbx_strand_id
1 'polypeptide(L)'
;MNTHSITKEQLDKLVETIDSQFESYFQNKESEVSSVRDCFYKPDMYEEQGLYALKDDALKDFPDEIRQKTHEMIATISSVD
;
A
#
# COMPACT_ATOMS: atom_id res chain seq x y z
N MET A 1 16.62 -4.87 6.70
CA MET A 1 15.17 -4.96 6.98
C MET A 1 14.68 -3.56 7.29
N ASN A 2 14.19 -2.84 6.27
CA ASN A 2 13.36 -1.65 6.48
C ASN A 2 11.95 -2.07 6.10
N THR A 3 11.25 -2.71 7.04
CA THR A 3 9.84 -3.01 6.84
C THR A 3 9.10 -1.70 7.05
N HIS A 4 8.66 -1.07 5.96
CA HIS A 4 7.87 0.15 6.04
C HIS A 4 6.49 -0.20 6.61
N SER A 5 6.33 -0.03 7.92
CA SER A 5 5.07 -0.18 8.63
C SER A 5 4.33 1.15 8.67
N ILE A 6 3.03 1.14 8.39
CA ILE A 6 2.16 2.32 8.40
C ILE A 6 0.95 2.08 9.31
N THR A 7 0.37 3.14 9.86
CA THR A 7 -0.88 3.05 10.65
C THR A 7 -2.08 2.80 9.75
N LYS A 8 -3.21 2.40 10.34
CA LYS A 8 -4.49 2.27 9.61
C LYS A 8 -4.86 3.55 8.86
N GLU A 9 -4.73 4.72 9.50
CA GLU A 9 -5.09 6.01 8.88
C GLU A 9 -4.17 6.35 7.70
N GLN A 10 -2.88 6.04 7.82
CA GLN A 10 -1.91 6.21 6.74
C GLN A 10 -2.23 5.26 5.58
N LEU A 11 -2.60 4.01 5.87
CA LEU A 11 -3.05 3.05 4.86
C LEU A 11 -4.32 3.53 4.17
N ASP A 12 -5.33 3.98 4.91
CA ASP A 12 -6.59 4.46 4.32
C ASP A 12 -6.35 5.67 3.39
N LYS A 13 -5.46 6.61 3.75
CA LYS A 13 -5.06 7.72 2.87
C LYS A 13 -4.32 7.26 1.62
N LEU A 14 -3.43 6.28 1.75
CA LEU A 14 -2.69 5.71 0.63
C LEU A 14 -3.66 5.02 -0.32
N VAL A 15 -4.57 4.21 0.20
CA VAL A 15 -5.61 3.52 -0.57
C VAL A 15 -6.49 4.53 -1.28
N GLU A 16 -7.00 5.54 -0.59
CA GLU A 16 -7.85 6.57 -1.21
C GLU A 16 -7.13 7.28 -2.36
N THR A 17 -5.86 7.61 -2.21
CA THR A 17 -5.09 8.32 -3.23
C THR A 17 -4.75 7.42 -4.42
N ILE A 18 -4.19 6.24 -4.16
CA ILE A 18 -3.72 5.31 -5.18
C ILE A 18 -4.91 4.70 -5.92
N ASP A 19 -5.92 4.19 -5.19
CA ASP A 19 -7.08 3.57 -5.83
C ASP A 19 -7.89 4.60 -6.63
N SER A 20 -8.03 5.85 -6.16
CA SER A 20 -8.70 6.90 -6.96
C SER A 20 -7.88 7.31 -8.18
N GLN A 21 -6.55 7.44 -8.04
CA GLN A 21 -5.70 7.84 -9.15
C GLN A 21 -5.58 6.76 -10.22
N PHE A 22 -5.60 5.49 -9.81
CA PHE A 22 -5.50 4.32 -10.69
C PHE A 22 -6.79 3.50 -10.71
N GLU A 23 -7.94 4.15 -10.54
CA GLU A 23 -9.26 3.49 -10.45
C GLU A 23 -9.51 2.58 -11.66
N SER A 24 -9.10 3.03 -12.85
CA SER A 24 -9.23 2.27 -14.09
C SER A 24 -8.45 0.95 -14.09
N TYR A 25 -7.33 0.88 -13.34
CA TYR A 25 -6.55 -0.35 -13.18
C TYR A 25 -7.21 -1.30 -12.19
N PHE A 26 -7.65 -0.78 -11.03
CA PHE A 26 -8.26 -1.59 -9.97
C PHE A 26 -9.68 -2.05 -10.27
N GLN A 27 -10.43 -1.30 -11.09
CA GLN A 27 -11.74 -1.72 -11.59
C GLN A 27 -11.67 -2.67 -12.79
N ASN A 28 -10.48 -2.87 -13.38
CA ASN A 28 -10.34 -3.81 -14.49
C ASN A 28 -10.45 -5.25 -13.96
N LYS A 29 -11.33 -6.05 -14.56
CA LYS A 29 -11.51 -7.47 -14.22
C LYS A 29 -10.26 -8.34 -14.48
N GLU A 30 -9.33 -7.84 -15.28
CA GLU A 30 -8.05 -8.52 -15.54
C GLU A 30 -7.02 -8.30 -14.43
N SER A 31 -7.22 -7.33 -13.53
CA SER A 31 -6.34 -7.13 -12.38
C SER A 31 -6.64 -8.20 -11.32
N GLU A 32 -5.62 -8.92 -10.88
CA GLU A 32 -5.71 -9.88 -9.76
C GLU A 32 -5.96 -9.20 -8.41
N VAL A 33 -5.84 -7.88 -8.36
CA VAL A 33 -5.91 -7.07 -7.15
C VAL A 33 -6.93 -5.95 -7.34
N SER A 34 -7.89 -5.85 -6.42
CA SER A 34 -8.99 -4.86 -6.49
C SER A 34 -8.66 -3.54 -5.79
N SER A 35 -7.57 -3.50 -5.02
CA SER A 35 -7.13 -2.32 -4.28
C SER A 35 -5.66 -2.46 -3.90
N VAL A 36 -4.94 -1.35 -3.79
CA VAL A 36 -3.60 -1.37 -3.18
C VAL A 36 -3.65 -1.83 -1.71
N ARG A 37 -4.81 -1.79 -1.06
CA ARG A 37 -5.01 -2.27 0.31
C ARG A 37 -4.60 -3.74 0.47
N ASP A 38 -4.85 -4.56 -0.55
CA ASP A 38 -4.53 -6.00 -0.54
C ASP A 38 -3.02 -6.27 -0.53
N CYS A 39 -2.22 -5.27 -0.87
CA CYS A 39 -0.75 -5.33 -0.79
C CYS A 39 -0.23 -5.23 0.64
N PHE A 40 -1.07 -4.79 1.58
CA PHE A 40 -0.72 -4.65 2.98
C PHE A 40 -1.31 -5.79 3.81
N TYR A 41 -0.61 -6.14 4.88
CA TYR A 41 -1.06 -7.13 5.85
C TYR A 41 -0.79 -6.63 7.26
N LYS A 42 -1.53 -7.15 8.23
CA LYS A 42 -1.31 -6.88 9.65
C LYS A 42 -0.48 -8.02 10.22
N PRO A 43 0.83 -7.86 10.42
CA PRO A 43 1.64 -8.92 11.02
C PRO A 43 1.35 -9.02 12.52
N ASP A 44 1.39 -10.24 13.08
CA ASP A 44 1.10 -10.49 14.51
C ASP A 44 1.95 -9.60 15.45
N MET A 45 3.21 -9.35 15.09
CA MET A 45 4.14 -8.49 15.85
C MET A 45 3.69 -7.03 15.99
N TYR A 46 2.78 -6.55 15.13
CA TYR A 46 2.19 -5.21 15.22
C TYR A 46 0.69 -5.25 15.49
N GLU A 47 0.15 -6.39 15.92
CA GLU A 47 -1.28 -6.54 16.15
C GLU A 47 -1.78 -5.53 17.20
N GLU A 48 -1.04 -5.40 18.30
CA GLU A 48 -1.33 -4.47 19.41
C GLU A 48 -1.15 -3.00 19.01
N GLN A 49 -0.22 -2.71 18.09
CA GLN A 49 0.06 -1.35 17.62
C GLN A 49 -0.86 -0.91 16.49
N GLY A 50 -1.63 -1.83 15.91
CA GLY A 50 -2.52 -1.54 14.79
C GLY A 50 -1.80 -1.13 13.51
N LEU A 51 -0.54 -1.55 13.33
CA LEU A 51 0.25 -1.22 12.15
C LEU A 51 0.08 -2.28 11.06
N TYR A 52 0.22 -1.82 9.82
CA TYR A 52 0.16 -2.61 8.61
C TYR A 52 1.52 -2.57 7.93
N ALA A 53 1.98 -3.71 7.45
CA ALA A 53 3.21 -3.85 6.70
C ALA A 53 2.88 -4.14 5.23
N LEU A 54 3.70 -3.60 4.32
CA LEU A 54 3.65 -3.97 2.90
C LEU A 54 4.24 -5.39 2.73
N LYS A 55 3.59 -6.25 1.93
CA LYS A 55 4.16 -7.55 1.53
C LYS A 55 5.32 -7.30 0.56
N ASP A 56 6.47 -7.96 0.77
CA ASP A 56 7.70 -7.75 -0.02
C ASP A 56 7.49 -7.81 -1.55
N ASP A 57 6.62 -8.70 -2.04
CA ASP A 57 6.36 -8.88 -3.47
C ASP A 57 5.03 -8.29 -3.97
N ALA A 58 4.23 -7.63 -3.13
CA ALA A 58 2.88 -7.23 -3.53
C ALA A 58 2.83 -6.16 -4.63
N LEU A 59 3.88 -5.34 -4.76
CA LEU A 59 3.96 -4.32 -5.82
C LEU A 59 4.76 -4.79 -7.04
N LYS A 60 5.20 -6.04 -7.07
CA LYS A 60 6.08 -6.54 -8.14
C LYS A 60 5.38 -6.61 -9.49
N ASP A 61 4.13 -7.06 -9.49
CA ASP A 61 3.29 -7.21 -10.69
C ASP A 61 2.50 -5.94 -11.04
N PHE A 62 2.64 -4.90 -10.22
CA PHE A 62 1.99 -3.62 -10.47
C PHE A 62 2.74 -2.86 -11.57
N PRO A 63 2.02 -2.07 -12.40
CA PRO A 63 2.64 -1.13 -13.31
C PRO A 63 3.61 -0.20 -12.58
N ASP A 64 4.71 0.17 -13.26
CA ASP A 64 5.75 1.04 -12.70
C ASP A 64 5.19 2.33 -12.08
N GLU A 65 4.16 2.93 -12.70
CA GLU A 65 3.51 4.14 -12.19
C GLU A 65 2.87 3.92 -10.81
N ILE A 66 2.13 2.83 -10.63
CA ILE A 66 1.46 2.53 -9.35
C ILE A 66 2.51 2.16 -8.29
N ARG A 67 3.53 1.39 -8.68
CA ARG A 67 4.62 1.00 -7.79
C ARG A 67 5.39 2.22 -7.29
N GLN A 68 5.83 3.10 -8.20
CA GLN A 68 6.56 4.32 -7.83
C GLN A 68 5.71 5.24 -6.96
N LYS A 69 4.44 5.46 -7.31
CA LYS A 69 3.56 6.32 -6.53
C LYS A 69 3.31 5.77 -5.12
N THR A 70 3.12 4.45 -5.00
CA THR A 70 2.96 3.79 -3.71
C THR A 70 4.21 3.93 -2.85
N HIS A 71 5.41 3.70 -3.41
CA HIS A 71 6.67 3.91 -2.69
C HIS A 71 6.89 5.37 -2.28
N GLU A 72 6.59 6.32 -3.17
CA GLU A 72 6.67 7.77 -2.87
C GLU A 72 5.75 8.13 -1.71
N MET A 73 4.51 7.63 -1.69
CA MET A 73 3.57 7.89 -0.60
C MET A 73 4.04 7.27 0.71
N ILE A 74 4.48 6.00 0.70
CA ILE A 74 5.02 5.33 1.89
C ILE A 74 6.22 6.11 2.44
N ALA A 75 7.15 6.53 1.57
CA ALA A 75 8.32 7.32 1.97
C ALA A 75 7.91 8.68 2.53
N THR A 76 6.99 9.38 1.86
CA THR A 76 6.46 10.67 2.32
C THR A 76 5.81 10.54 3.70
N ILE A 77 5.01 9.51 3.90
CA ILE A 77 4.33 9.24 5.16
C ILE A 77 5.32 8.86 6.27
N SER A 78 6.35 8.07 5.94
CA SER A 78 7.38 7.63 6.88
C SER A 78 8.40 8.73 7.24
N SER A 79 8.56 9.74 6.38
CA SER A 79 9.43 10.90 6.64
C SER A 79 8.77 11.98 7.50
N VAL A 80 7.47 11.87 7.80
CA VAL A 80 6.74 12.80 8.68
C VAL A 80 6.75 12.28 10.13
N ASP A 81 7.89 11.73 10.55
CA ASP A 81 8.20 11.39 11.94
C ASP A 81 9.00 12.53 12.60
#